data_AF-A0A550D134-F1
#
_entry.id   AF-A0A550D134-F1
#
_cell.length_a   1.000
_cell.length_b   1.000
_cell.length_c   1.000
_cell.angle_alpha   90.00
_cell.angle_beta   90.00
_cell.angle_gamma   90.00
#
_symmetry.space_group_name_H-M   'P 1'
#
loop_
_entity.id
_entity.type
_entity.pdbx_description
1 polymer ?
#
loop_
_entity_poly.entity_id
_entity_poly.type
_entity_poly.pdbx_seq_one_letter_code
_entity_poly.pdbx_strand_id
1 'polypeptide(L)'
;MCKNWKISYAIRGVENDKELREFLLENFPSPKVLNLIKGKIDLITSNPFKYAREKLGRDKYNNPMFSIEVTGNIRILYSVD
;
A
#
# COMPACT_ATOMS: atom_id res chain seq x y z
N MET A 1 -13.69 12.88 -9.73
CA MET A 1 -12.73 12.61 -8.62
C MET A 1 -13.46 11.84 -7.55
N CYS A 2 -12.93 10.67 -7.15
CA CYS A 2 -13.49 9.91 -6.02
C CYS A 2 -13.33 10.74 -4.73
N LYS A 3 -14.39 10.85 -3.92
CA LYS A 3 -14.35 11.66 -2.69
C LYS A 3 -13.63 10.94 -1.54
N ASN A 4 -13.63 9.60 -1.53
CA ASN A 4 -13.01 8.76 -0.51
C ASN A 4 -12.52 7.46 -1.16
N TRP A 5 -11.20 7.25 -1.22
CA TRP A 5 -10.63 5.98 -1.66
C TRP A 5 -10.78 4.94 -0.55
N LYS A 6 -11.17 3.72 -0.92
CA LYS A 6 -11.18 2.57 -0.01
C LYS A 6 -9.95 1.71 -0.30
N ILE A 7 -9.33 1.20 0.76
CA ILE A 7 -8.21 0.28 0.66
C ILE A 7 -8.70 -1.14 0.86
N SER A 8 -8.15 -2.05 0.06
CA SER A 8 -8.19 -3.49 0.28
C SER A 8 -6.76 -4.03 0.30
N TYR A 9 -6.56 -5.15 0.99
CA TYR A 9 -5.24 -5.75 1.18
C TYR A 9 -5.16 -7.06 0.40
N ALA A 10 -4.23 -7.14 -0.54
CA ALA A 10 -3.92 -8.37 -1.27
C ALA A 10 -2.88 -9.21 -0.51
N ILE A 11 -3.08 -9.40 0.81
CA ILE A 11 -2.20 -10.15 1.69
C ILE A 11 -2.99 -11.34 2.25
N ARG A 12 -2.42 -12.54 2.17
CA ARG A 12 -3.10 -13.75 2.64
C ARG A 12 -3.39 -13.64 4.14
N GLY A 13 -4.67 -13.77 4.50
CA GLY A 13 -5.11 -13.70 5.90
C GLY A 13 -5.22 -12.29 6.47
N VAL A 14 -5.24 -11.26 5.62
CA VAL A 14 -5.44 -9.87 6.03
C VAL A 14 -6.64 -9.27 5.30
N GLU A 15 -7.72 -9.06 6.03
CA GLU A 15 -8.98 -8.52 5.54
C GLU A 15 -9.25 -7.10 6.06
N ASN A 16 -8.59 -6.69 7.14
CA ASN A 16 -8.82 -5.42 7.81
C ASN A 16 -7.54 -4.80 8.39
N ASP A 17 -7.64 -3.54 8.83
CA ASP A 17 -6.52 -2.76 9.36
C ASP A 17 -5.87 -3.37 10.62
N LYS A 18 -6.66 -4.10 11.43
CA LYS A 18 -6.14 -4.77 12.62
C LYS A 18 -5.22 -5.92 12.21
N GLU A 19 -5.68 -6.78 11.30
CA GLU A 19 -4.91 -7.90 10.78
C GLU A 19 -3.69 -7.42 9.99
N LEU A 20 -3.81 -6.31 9.25
CA LEU A 20 -2.66 -5.69 8.60
C LEU A 20 -1.62 -5.29 9.65
N ARG A 21 -2.05 -4.65 10.74
CA ARG A 21 -1.13 -4.23 11.82
C ARG A 21 -0.44 -5.43 12.45
N GLU A 22 -1.16 -6.52 12.71
CA GLU A 22 -0.59 -7.76 13.25
C GLU A 22 0.43 -8.36 12.28
N PHE A 23 0.06 -8.52 11.01
CA PHE A 23 0.98 -8.97 9.96
C PHE A 23 2.25 -8.11 9.88
N LEU A 24 2.10 -6.79 9.93
CA LEU A 24 3.24 -5.87 9.86
C LEU A 24 4.14 -5.99 11.09
N LEU A 25 3.57 -6.13 12.30
CA LEU A 25 4.34 -6.29 13.54
C LEU A 25 5.16 -7.59 13.55
N GLU A 26 4.59 -8.68 13.00
CA GLU A 26 5.26 -9.98 12.89
C GLU A 26 6.42 -9.95 11.88
N ASN A 27 6.27 -9.22 10.78
CA ASN A 27 7.24 -9.22 9.67
C ASN A 27 8.27 -8.06 9.74
N PHE A 28 7.95 -6.96 10.44
CA PHE A 28 8.77 -5.77 10.50
C PHE A 28 8.97 -5.30 11.95
N PRO A 29 10.01 -5.79 12.66
CA PRO A 29 10.20 -5.52 14.08
C PRO A 29 10.58 -4.07 14.41
N SER A 30 10.90 -3.24 13.40
CA SER A 30 11.31 -1.85 13.60
C SER A 30 10.10 -0.90 13.61
N PRO A 31 9.81 -0.20 14.73
CA PRO A 31 8.73 0.79 14.78
C PRO A 31 8.88 1.90 13.73
N LYS A 32 10.12 2.25 13.39
CA LYS A 32 10.42 3.23 12.34
C LYS A 32 9.93 2.76 10.98
N VAL A 33 10.16 1.49 10.63
CA VAL A 33 9.69 0.90 9.37
C VAL A 33 8.17 0.85 9.34
N LEU A 34 7.53 0.42 10.44
CA LEU A 34 6.06 0.38 10.55
C LEU A 34 5.43 1.75 10.31
N ASN A 35 6.00 2.81 10.91
CA ASN A 35 5.52 4.18 10.71
C ASN A 35 5.70 4.66 9.27
N LEU A 36 6.79 4.27 8.60
CA LEU A 36 7.00 4.59 7.19
C LEU A 36 5.97 3.89 6.29
N ILE A 37 5.72 2.60 6.52
CA ILE A 37 4.71 1.83 5.77
C ILE A 37 3.34 2.51 5.93
N LYS A 38 2.93 2.78 7.18
CA LYS A 38 1.67 3.46 7.46
C LYS A 38 1.58 4.82 6.76
N GLY A 39 2.62 5.64 6.85
CA GLY A 39 2.66 6.93 6.17
C GLY A 39 2.53 6.82 4.65
N LYS A 40 3.09 5.77 4.03
CA LYS A 40 2.89 5.52 2.59
C LYS A 40 1.45 5.11 2.28
N ILE A 41 0.85 4.26 3.11
CA ILE A 41 -0.57 3.87 2.95
C ILE A 41 -1.46 5.11 3.04
N ASP A 42 -1.27 5.97 4.03
CA ASP A 42 -2.05 7.22 4.20
C ASP A 42 -1.93 8.14 2.96
N LEU A 43 -0.74 8.24 2.37
CA LEU A 43 -0.54 8.99 1.12
C LEU A 43 -1.32 8.38 -0.04
N ILE A 44 -1.27 7.05 -0.22
CA ILE A 44 -2.03 6.34 -1.26
C ILE A 44 -3.53 6.57 -1.08
N THR A 45 -4.05 6.47 0.15
CA THR A 45 -5.47 6.73 0.45
C THR A 45 -5.88 8.16 0.10
N SER A 46 -5.01 9.13 0.34
CA SER A 46 -5.32 10.53 0.05
C SER A 46 -5.37 10.82 -1.45
N ASN A 47 -4.44 10.25 -2.22
CA ASN A 47 -4.41 10.35 -3.67
C ASN A 47 -3.50 9.26 -4.27
N PRO A 48 -4.05 8.18 -4.82
CA PRO A 48 -3.26 7.04 -5.25
C PRO A 48 -2.45 7.32 -6.53
N PHE A 49 -2.78 8.35 -7.29
CA PHE A 49 -2.08 8.72 -8.52
C PHE A 49 -0.95 9.73 -8.30
N LYS A 50 -1.09 10.62 -7.29
CA LYS A 50 -0.12 11.70 -7.04
C LYS A 50 1.20 11.21 -6.47
N TYR A 51 1.15 10.18 -5.63
CA TYR A 51 2.33 9.68 -4.90
C TYR A 51 2.90 8.40 -5.50
N ALA A 52 2.34 7.92 -6.61
CA ALA A 52 2.91 6.84 -7.39
C ALA A 52 4.30 7.26 -7.88
N ARG A 53 5.34 6.48 -7.53
CA ARG A 53 6.71 6.74 -8.00
C ARG A 53 6.94 6.15 -9.38
N GLU A 54 6.35 4.99 -9.63
CA GLU A 54 6.57 4.19 -10.83
C GLU A 54 5.25 3.56 -11.29
N LYS A 55 4.97 3.62 -12.60
CA LYS A 55 3.82 2.98 -13.24
C LYS A 55 4.26 1.61 -13.74
N LEU A 56 3.70 0.55 -13.18
CA LEU A 56 4.07 -0.84 -13.45
C LEU A 56 3.23 -1.49 -14.57
N GLY A 57 2.37 -0.71 -15.23
CA GLY A 57 1.48 -1.22 -16.27
C GLY A 57 0.07 -1.46 -15.72
N ARG A 58 -0.44 -2.68 -15.93
CA ARG A 58 -1.79 -3.07 -15.52
C ARG A 58 -1.77 -4.44 -14.82
N ASP A 59 -2.66 -4.62 -13.85
CA ASP A 59 -2.85 -5.90 -13.17
C ASP A 59 -3.70 -6.89 -14.00
N LYS A 60 -3.97 -8.08 -13.45
CA LYS A 60 -4.78 -9.13 -14.09
C LYS A 60 -6.23 -8.74 -14.37
N TYR A 61 -6.73 -7.66 -13.75
CA TYR A 61 -8.06 -7.11 -13.95
C TYR A 61 -8.05 -5.87 -14.86
N ASN A 62 -6.91 -5.57 -15.50
CA ASN A 62 -6.68 -4.43 -16.36
C ASN A 62 -6.65 -3.07 -15.62
N ASN A 63 -6.48 -3.07 -14.29
CA ASN A 63 -6.39 -1.86 -13.48
C ASN A 63 -4.97 -1.30 -13.47
N PRO A 64 -4.78 0.04 -13.48
CA PRO A 64 -3.45 0.63 -13.42
C PRO A 64 -2.72 0.23 -12.14
N MET A 65 -1.50 -0.26 -12.30
CA MET A 65 -0.66 -0.72 -11.21
C MET A 65 0.52 0.23 -11.00
N PHE A 66 0.84 0.48 -9.73
CA PHE A 66 1.85 1.43 -9.30
C PHE A 66 2.72 0.83 -8.20
N SER A 67 3.85 1.48 -7.97
CA SER A 67 4.62 1.24 -6.76
C SER A 67 5.07 2.50 -6.06
N ILE A 68 5.26 2.37 -4.75
CA ILE A 68 5.86 3.38 -3.89
C ILE A 68 6.90 2.73 -2.98
N GLU A 69 8.11 3.30 -3.02
CA GLU A 69 9.19 2.87 -2.14
C GLU A 69 8.94 3.37 -0.70
N VAL A 70 9.10 2.47 0.26
CA VAL A 70 9.04 2.77 1.70
C VAL A 70 10.47 2.99 2.22
N THR A 71 11.36 2.05 1.94
CA THR A 71 12.80 2.10 2.18
C THR A 71 13.51 1.42 0.99
N GLY A 72 14.84 1.50 0.90
CA GLY A 72 15.59 0.85 -0.19
C GLY A 72 15.37 -0.66 -0.34
N ASN A 73 14.74 -1.30 0.66
CA ASN A 73 14.52 -2.75 0.71
C ASN A 73 13.02 -3.11 0.76
N ILE A 74 12.12 -2.11 0.91
CA ILE A 74 10.69 -2.32 1.14
C ILE A 74 9.90 -1.44 0.18
N ARG A 75 8.97 -2.04 -0.56
CA ARG A 75 8.13 -1.38 -1.56
C ARG A 75 6.69 -1.85 -1.42
N ILE A 76 5.75 -0.92 -1.56
CA ILE A 76 4.32 -1.24 -1.65
C ILE A 76 3.94 -1.26 -3.13
N LEU A 77 3.31 -2.34 -3.55
CA LEU A 77 2.68 -2.49 -4.85
C LEU A 77 1.17 -2.32 -4.66
N TYR A 78 0.53 -1.54 -5.51
CA TYR A 78 -0.91 -1.33 -5.44
C TYR A 78 -1.50 -1.12 -6.83
N SER A 79 -2.75 -1.54 -7.02
CA SER A 79 -3.56 -1.17 -8.18
C SER A 79 -4.72 -0.28 -7.73
N VAL A 80 -5.27 0.46 -8.68
CA VAL A 80 -6.40 1.37 -8.45
C VAL A 80 -7.53 0.99 -9.39
N ASP A 81 -8.68 0.65 -8.81
CA ASP A 81 -9.95 0.41 -9.50
C ASP A 81 -10.81 1.70 -9.50
#